data_AF-A0A822DBC9-F1
#
_entry.id   AF-A0A822DBC9-F1
#
_cell.length_a   1.000
_cell.length_b   1.000
_cell.length_c   1.000
_cell.angle_alpha   90.00
_cell.angle_beta   90.00
_cell.angle_gamma   90.00
#
_symmetry.space_group_name_H-M   'P 1'
#
loop_
_entity.id
_entity.type
_entity.pdbx_description
1 polymer ?
#
loop_
_entity_poly.entity_id
_entity_poly.type
_entity_poly.pdbx_seq_one_letter_code
_entity_poly.pdbx_strand_id
1 'polypeptide(L)'
;CEKYLNNNLYPFLLPKSYDDVEDLAVENWRDFLEGQPFRVNAQCVRSVGPWSARTKSMESSIHNTYIQMIDAAKHFIYIENQFFITIAQDSVVQNEIADVLFRRIERAH
;
A
#
# COMPACT_ATOMS: atom_id res chain seq x y z
N CYS A 1 -15.84 -15.51 -7.60
CA CYS A 1 -17.05 -15.63 -8.43
C CYS A 1 -17.91 -16.73 -7.82
N GLU A 2 -19.13 -16.44 -7.34
CA GLU A 2 -19.98 -17.41 -6.60
C GLU A 2 -20.27 -18.70 -7.39
N LYS A 3 -20.01 -18.67 -8.71
CA LYS A 3 -20.12 -19.81 -9.64
C LYS A 3 -19.25 -21.03 -9.29
N TYR A 4 -18.27 -20.92 -8.38
CA TYR A 4 -17.34 -22.01 -8.04
C TYR A 4 -17.29 -22.38 -6.55
N LEU A 5 -18.27 -21.93 -5.74
CA LEU A 5 -18.27 -22.19 -4.28
C LEU A 5 -18.22 -23.68 -3.92
N ASN A 6 -18.77 -24.55 -4.77
CA ASN A 6 -18.81 -26.00 -4.57
C ASN A 6 -17.79 -26.76 -5.43
N ASN A 7 -16.82 -26.07 -6.04
CA ASN A 7 -15.82 -26.70 -6.88
C ASN A 7 -14.58 -27.08 -6.06
N ASN A 8 -14.39 -28.38 -5.82
CA ASN A 8 -13.23 -28.90 -5.10
C ASN A 8 -11.87 -28.61 -5.76
N LEU A 9 -11.85 -28.15 -7.02
CA LEU A 9 -10.63 -27.68 -7.68
C LEU A 9 -10.14 -26.31 -7.17
N TYR A 10 -10.99 -25.57 -6.44
CA TYR A 10 -10.68 -24.25 -5.90
C TYR A 10 -11.01 -24.20 -4.40
N PRO A 11 -10.16 -24.78 -3.54
CA PRO A 11 -10.41 -24.81 -2.10
C PRO A 11 -10.44 -23.39 -1.52
N PHE A 12 -11.25 -23.20 -0.48
CA PHE A 12 -11.28 -21.95 0.27
C PHE A 12 -9.95 -21.76 1.03
N LEU A 13 -9.42 -20.54 0.97
CA LEU A 13 -8.26 -20.15 1.76
C LEU A 13 -8.71 -19.55 3.08
N LEU A 14 -8.08 -19.99 4.16
CA LEU A 14 -8.28 -19.43 5.50
C LEU A 14 -6.95 -18.82 5.97
N PRO A 15 -6.95 -17.61 6.54
CA PRO A 15 -5.74 -17.04 7.12
C PRO A 15 -5.32 -17.86 8.35
N LYS A 16 -4.01 -18.01 8.55
CA LYS A 16 -3.48 -18.57 9.80
C LYS A 16 -3.74 -17.59 10.96
N SER A 17 -3.82 -18.12 12.19
CA SER A 17 -3.89 -17.26 13.38
C SER A 17 -2.59 -16.47 13.54
N TYR A 18 -2.70 -15.31 14.18
CA TYR A 18 -1.54 -14.51 14.59
C TYR A 18 -0.89 -15.03 15.89
N ASP A 19 -1.55 -15.91 16.64
CA ASP A 19 -1.07 -16.39 17.95
C ASP A 19 0.24 -17.20 17.85
N ASP A 20 0.46 -17.89 16.73
CA ASP A 20 1.62 -18.77 16.49
C ASP A 20 2.68 -18.13 15.56
N VAL A 21 2.72 -16.80 15.44
CA VAL A 21 3.60 -16.10 14.47
C VAL A 21 5.08 -16.19 14.86
N GLU A 22 5.40 -16.45 16.12
CA GLU A 22 6.79 -16.62 16.59
C GLU A 22 7.50 -17.81 15.91
N ASP A 23 6.76 -18.81 15.43
CA ASP A 23 7.27 -20.01 14.74
C ASP A 23 7.16 -19.95 13.21
N LEU A 24 6.76 -18.79 12.65
CA LEU A 24 6.94 -18.51 11.22
C LEU A 24 8.38 -18.05 10.91
N ALA A 25 9.35 -18.53 11.68
CA ALA A 25 10.63 -18.89 11.11
C ALA A 25 10.37 -19.92 10.00
N VAL A 26 9.93 -19.44 8.83
CA VAL A 26 10.23 -20.11 7.57
C VAL A 26 11.73 -20.38 7.69
N GLU A 27 12.11 -21.64 7.92
CA GLU A 27 13.47 -22.00 8.36
C GLU A 27 14.55 -21.42 7.43
N ASN A 28 14.13 -20.99 6.23
CA ASN A 28 14.95 -20.49 5.15
C ASN A 28 14.51 -19.10 4.63
N TRP A 29 13.81 -18.24 5.38
CA TRP A 29 13.53 -16.87 4.86
C TRP A 29 14.82 -16.12 4.49
N ARG A 30 15.92 -16.44 5.18
CA ARG A 30 17.27 -15.96 4.88
C ARG A 30 17.78 -16.39 3.49
N ASP A 31 17.34 -17.53 2.97
CA ASP A 31 17.73 -18.02 1.64
C ASP A 31 17.04 -17.24 0.52
N PHE A 32 15.92 -16.54 0.82
CA PHE A 32 15.16 -15.73 -0.13
C PHE A 32 15.49 -14.23 -0.07
N LEU A 33 16.26 -13.78 0.92
CA LEU A 33 16.65 -12.38 1.05
C LEU A 33 18.11 -12.18 0.65
N GLU A 34 18.33 -11.38 -0.38
CA GLU A 34 19.66 -10.85 -0.68
C GLU A 34 20.02 -9.81 0.39
N GLY A 35 20.86 -10.19 1.34
CA GLY A 35 21.46 -9.28 2.33
C GLY A 35 20.96 -9.45 3.78
N GLN A 36 21.42 -8.54 4.65
CA GLN A 36 21.06 -8.55 6.07
C GLN A 36 19.76 -7.77 6.29
N PRO A 37 18.71 -8.36 6.88
CA PRO A 37 17.50 -7.62 7.20
C PRO A 37 17.72 -6.73 8.42
N PHE A 38 16.86 -5.74 8.54
CA PHE A 38 16.81 -4.82 9.67
C PHE A 38 15.37 -4.72 10.17
N ARG A 39 15.22 -4.47 11.47
CA ARG A 39 13.90 -4.28 12.07
C ARG A 39 13.35 -2.92 11.68
N VAL A 40 12.09 -2.90 11.25
CA VAL A 40 11.35 -1.69 10.87
C VAL A 40 9.94 -1.73 11.43
N ASN A 41 9.33 -0.55 11.57
CA ASN A 41 7.89 -0.43 11.68
C ASN A 41 7.31 -0.37 10.27
N ALA A 42 6.53 -1.38 9.89
CA ALA A 42 5.90 -1.45 8.58
C ALA A 42 4.38 -1.55 8.70
N GLN A 43 3.68 -0.97 7.74
CA GLN A 43 2.23 -1.06 7.62
C GLN A 43 1.87 -1.44 6.18
N CYS A 44 1.11 -2.51 6.00
CA CYS A 44 0.57 -2.85 4.69
C CYS A 44 -0.54 -1.86 4.31
N VAL A 45 -0.47 -1.36 3.08
CA VAL A 45 -1.45 -0.44 2.48
C VAL A 45 -1.89 -0.98 1.13
N ARG A 46 -3.07 -0.58 0.67
CA ARG A 46 -3.67 -1.08 -0.58
C ARG A 46 -4.66 -0.08 -1.20
N SER A 47 -5.02 -0.36 -2.45
CA SER A 47 -6.13 0.29 -3.16
C SER A 47 -7.10 -0.78 -3.64
N VAL A 48 -8.25 -0.90 -2.98
CA VAL A 48 -9.25 -1.95 -3.27
C VAL A 48 -10.67 -1.40 -3.17
N GLY A 49 -11.60 -2.01 -3.89
CA GLY A 49 -13.01 -1.61 -3.84
C GLY A 49 -13.97 -2.78 -4.02
N PRO A 50 -15.29 -2.51 -4.07
CA PRO A 50 -16.31 -3.55 -4.15
C PRO A 50 -16.12 -4.51 -5.33
N TRP A 51 -15.64 -4.02 -6.47
CA TRP A 51 -15.44 -4.83 -7.67
C TRP A 51 -14.20 -5.74 -7.59
N SER A 52 -13.15 -5.33 -6.87
CA SER A 52 -11.85 -6.03 -6.88
C SER A 52 -11.65 -6.95 -5.68
N ALA A 53 -12.14 -6.56 -4.51
CA ALA A 53 -11.94 -7.31 -3.26
C ALA A 53 -13.26 -7.58 -2.50
N ARG A 54 -14.41 -7.31 -3.12
CA ARG A 54 -15.75 -7.48 -2.51
C ARG A 54 -15.91 -6.72 -1.18
N THR A 55 -15.23 -5.58 -1.05
CA THR A 55 -15.34 -4.71 0.13
C THR A 55 -16.63 -3.89 0.08
N LYS A 56 -17.13 -3.44 1.23
CA LYS A 56 -18.33 -2.57 1.30
C LYS A 56 -18.05 -1.15 0.77
N SER A 57 -16.85 -0.65 1.02
CA SER A 57 -16.40 0.67 0.60
C SER A 57 -15.07 0.57 -0.13
N MET A 58 -14.71 1.63 -0.85
CA MET A 58 -13.37 1.80 -1.36
C MET A 58 -12.38 1.96 -0.20
N GLU A 59 -11.20 1.40 -0.35
CA GLU A 59 -10.03 1.65 0.48
C GLU A 59 -8.94 2.25 -0.42
N SER A 60 -8.39 3.39 0.00
CA SER A 60 -7.35 4.16 -0.71
C SER A 60 -6.15 4.43 0.18
N SER A 61 -5.77 3.46 1.03
CA SER A 61 -4.74 3.65 2.06
C SER A 61 -3.36 3.97 1.49
N ILE A 62 -3.03 3.50 0.27
CA ILE A 62 -1.81 3.93 -0.44
C ILE A 62 -1.81 5.44 -0.67
N HIS A 63 -2.87 5.97 -1.29
CA HIS A 63 -2.97 7.39 -1.63
C HIS A 63 -2.96 8.26 -0.37
N ASN A 64 -3.72 7.87 0.67
CA ASN A 64 -3.72 8.60 1.95
C ASN A 64 -2.34 8.62 2.60
N THR A 65 -1.59 7.51 2.53
CA THR A 65 -0.23 7.43 3.06
C THR A 65 0.72 8.34 2.30
N TYR A 66 0.63 8.39 0.97
CA TYR A 66 1.42 9.33 0.16
C TYR A 66 1.18 10.79 0.58
N ILE A 67 -0.09 11.20 0.69
CA ILE A 67 -0.46 12.54 1.15
C ILE A 67 0.18 12.85 2.51
N GLN A 68 0.01 11.96 3.49
CA GLN A 68 0.54 12.15 4.84
C GLN A 68 2.07 12.21 4.87
N MET A 69 2.75 11.33 4.13
CA MET A 69 4.22 11.28 4.10
C MET A 69 4.81 12.53 3.44
N ILE A 70 4.20 13.02 2.36
CA ILE A 70 4.62 14.26 1.70
C ILE A 70 4.42 15.45 2.64
N ASP A 71 3.24 15.58 3.24
CA ASP A 71 2.93 16.70 4.13
C ASP A 71 3.81 16.69 5.40
N ALA A 72 4.12 15.52 5.95
CA ALA A 72 4.95 15.38 7.15
C ALA A 72 6.47 15.46 6.89
N ALA A 73 6.93 15.38 5.64
CA ALA A 73 8.34 15.42 5.30
C ALA A 73 9.01 16.68 5.87
N LYS A 74 10.28 16.60 6.29
CA LYS A 74 11.01 17.75 6.89
C LYS A 74 12.15 18.27 6.03
N HIS A 75 12.84 17.38 5.32
CA HIS A 75 14.09 17.73 4.63
C HIS A 75 13.99 17.57 3.11
N PHE A 76 13.76 16.36 2.63
CA PHE A 76 13.63 16.09 1.20
C PHE A 76 12.62 14.95 0.97
N ILE A 77 12.16 14.83 -0.27
CA ILE A 77 11.32 13.74 -0.75
C ILE A 77 11.99 13.21 -2.03
N TYR A 78 12.23 11.90 -2.09
CA TYR A 78 12.69 11.21 -3.30
C TYR A 78 11.54 10.39 -3.87
N ILE A 79 11.27 10.54 -5.16
CA ILE A 79 10.20 9.83 -5.86
C ILE A 79 10.81 9.16 -7.08
N GLU A 80 10.79 7.84 -7.08
CA GLU A 80 11.04 7.01 -8.26
C GLU A 80 9.76 6.23 -8.56
N ASN A 81 9.14 6.51 -9.71
CA ASN A 81 7.88 5.90 -10.08
C ASN A 81 7.80 5.79 -11.61
N GLN A 82 7.21 4.70 -12.11
CA GLN A 82 7.04 4.49 -13.55
C GLN A 82 6.14 5.57 -14.19
N PHE A 83 5.18 6.09 -13.43
CA PHE A 83 4.28 7.16 -13.86
C PHE A 83 4.28 8.30 -12.84
N PHE A 84 4.24 9.52 -13.35
CA PHE A 84 4.05 10.72 -12.54
C PHE A 84 2.93 11.57 -13.14
N ILE A 85 1.70 11.04 -13.06
CA ILE A 85 0.48 11.68 -13.59
C ILE A 85 -0.28 12.29 -12.41
N THR A 86 -0.02 13.57 -12.16
CA THR A 86 -0.71 14.34 -11.13
C THR A 86 -0.67 15.81 -11.53
N ILE A 87 -1.74 16.54 -11.25
CA ILE A 87 -1.86 17.97 -11.55
C ILE A 87 -2.68 18.62 -10.44
N ALA A 88 -2.27 19.82 -10.03
CA ALA A 88 -2.96 20.61 -9.04
C ALA A 88 -4.22 21.23 -9.64
N GLN A 89 -5.34 21.19 -8.92
CA GLN A 89 -6.60 21.87 -9.31
C GLN A 89 -7.16 21.47 -10.69
N ASP A 90 -7.24 20.17 -10.96
CA ASP A 90 -7.82 19.62 -12.20
C ASP A 90 -9.11 18.80 -11.92
N SER A 91 -10.03 18.75 -12.89
CA SER A 91 -11.29 18.03 -12.75
C SER A 91 -11.22 16.57 -13.22
N VAL A 92 -10.19 16.20 -13.98
CA VAL A 92 -10.01 14.87 -14.56
C VAL A 92 -9.06 14.03 -13.69
N VAL A 93 -7.99 14.64 -13.15
CA VAL A 93 -7.00 13.98 -12.31
C VAL A 93 -7.25 14.30 -10.83
N GLN A 94 -7.61 13.29 -10.04
CA GLN A 94 -8.14 13.48 -8.68
C GLN A 94 -7.20 13.06 -7.54
N ASN A 95 -5.95 12.68 -7.83
CA ASN A 95 -5.08 12.04 -6.83
C ASN A 95 -4.32 12.97 -5.88
N GLU A 96 -4.51 14.30 -5.97
CA GLU A 96 -4.04 15.33 -5.01
C GLU A 96 -2.52 15.35 -4.68
N ILE A 97 -1.71 14.47 -5.28
CA ILE A 97 -0.28 14.35 -4.99
C ILE A 97 0.46 15.65 -5.35
N ALA A 98 0.16 16.23 -6.52
CA ALA A 98 0.69 17.52 -6.94
C ALA A 98 0.34 18.64 -5.96
N ASP A 99 -0.92 18.71 -5.49
CA ASP A 99 -1.37 19.76 -4.57
C ASP A 99 -0.63 19.69 -3.23
N VAL A 100 -0.42 18.48 -2.70
CA VAL A 100 0.29 18.29 -1.42
C VAL A 100 1.80 18.56 -1.59
N LEU A 101 2.40 18.14 -2.71
CA LEU A 101 3.80 18.47 -3.02
C LEU A 101 4.00 19.99 -3.12
N PHE A 102 3.13 20.67 -3.85
CA PHE A 102 3.16 22.12 -4.01
C PHE A 102 3.07 22.82 -2.65
N ARG A 103 2.05 22.52 -1.84
CA ARG A 103 1.91 23.08 -0.49
C ARG A 103 3.12 22.80 0.39
N ARG A 104 3.69 21.60 0.30
CA ARG A 104 4.87 21.23 1.08
C ARG A 104 6.10 22.04 0.66
N ILE A 105 6.29 22.29 -0.64
CA ILE A 105 7.37 23.13 -1.16
C ILE A 105 7.18 24.57 -0.70
N GLU A 106 5.96 25.13 -0.81
CA GLU A 106 5.65 26.47 -0.32
C GLU A 106 5.95 26.62 1.18
N ARG A 107 5.62 25.63 2.02
CA ARG A 107 5.92 25.65 3.46
C ARG A 107 7.43 25.60 3.77
N ALA A 108 8.25 25.11 2.84
CA ALA A 108 9.70 25.00 3.02
C ALA A 108 10.44 26.31 2.68
N HIS A 109 9.80 27.16 1.89
CA HIS A 109 10.31 28.44 1.40
C HIS A 109 10.03 29.55 2.41
#